data_AF-A0AB35Q3V4-F1
#
_entry.id   AF-A0AB35Q3V4-F1
#
_cell.length_a   1.000
_cell.length_b   1.000
_cell.length_c   1.000
_cell.angle_alpha   90.00
_cell.angle_beta   90.00
_cell.angle_gamma   90.00
#
_symmetry.space_group_name_H-M   'P 1'
#
loop_
_entity.id
_entity.type
_entity.pdbx_description
1 polymer ?
#
loop_
_entity_poly.entity_id
_entity_poly.type
_entity_poly.pdbx_seq_one_letter_code
_entity_poly.pdbx_strand_id
1 'polypeptide(L)'
;MSSGVNGQFYGLSALWSYLSGYKKIWYHITISYGCEIVHVLNCDGYEIALLNNATCRWEIRRYSPQRWFPLPADAREFEFEGDRQIDCFNLDAIDTNFPGGYREN
;
A
#
# COMPACT_ATOMS: atom_id res chain seq x y z
N MET A 1 -10.32 -13.89 -21.59
CA MET A 1 -9.58 -14.20 -20.35
C MET A 1 -8.62 -13.05 -20.13
N SER A 2 -8.96 -12.09 -19.26
CA SER A 2 -8.12 -10.90 -19.08
C SER A 2 -6.98 -11.24 -18.12
N SER A 3 -5.76 -11.16 -18.64
CA SER A 3 -4.50 -11.33 -17.91
C SER A 3 -4.49 -10.42 -16.68
N GLY A 4 -4.48 -11.02 -15.49
CA GLY A 4 -4.53 -10.35 -14.19
C GLY A 4 -3.26 -9.61 -13.81
N VAL A 5 -2.75 -8.75 -14.69
CA VAL A 5 -1.69 -7.80 -14.35
C VAL A 5 -2.38 -6.62 -13.66
N ASN A 6 -2.49 -6.70 -12.34
CA ASN A 6 -2.67 -5.50 -11.53
C ASN A 6 -1.46 -4.60 -11.81
N GLY A 7 -1.70 -3.34 -12.18
CA GLY A 7 -0.61 -2.42 -12.54
C GLY A 7 0.51 -2.41 -11.49
N GLN A 8 1.76 -2.39 -11.95
CA GLN A 8 2.93 -2.19 -11.11
C GLN A 8 3.29 -0.70 -11.12
N PHE A 9 3.41 -0.12 -9.93
CA PHE A 9 3.63 1.32 -9.76
C PHE A 9 4.95 1.56 -9.02
N TYR A 10 5.63 2.65 -9.39
CA TYR A 10 6.74 3.20 -8.62
C TYR A 10 6.17 4.21 -7.64
N GLY A 11 6.45 4.06 -6.34
CA GLY A 11 5.95 4.97 -5.34
C GLY A 11 4.52 4.65 -4.87
N LEU A 12 4.28 4.81 -3.58
CA LEU A 12 2.94 4.67 -3.01
C LEU A 12 2.01 5.80 -3.50
N SER A 13 2.54 7.00 -3.73
CA SER A 13 1.79 8.14 -4.28
C SER A 13 1.20 7.87 -5.67
N ALA A 14 1.83 7.00 -6.47
CA ALA A 14 1.30 6.60 -7.77
C ALA A 14 -0.01 5.79 -7.66
N LEU A 15 -0.31 5.24 -6.48
CA LEU A 15 -1.57 4.60 -6.17
C LEU A 15 -2.67 5.57 -5.71
N TRP A 16 -2.38 6.87 -5.56
CA TRP A 16 -3.32 7.82 -4.94
C TRP A 16 -4.72 7.78 -5.54
N SER A 17 -4.85 7.71 -6.88
CA SER A 17 -6.17 7.68 -7.53
C SER A 17 -7.01 6.43 -7.20
N TYR A 18 -6.37 5.36 -6.72
CA TYR A 18 -7.02 4.14 -6.26
C TYR A 18 -7.29 4.14 -4.76
N LEU A 19 -6.49 4.88 -3.99
CA LEU A 19 -6.55 4.90 -2.53
C LEU A 19 -7.37 6.09 -1.99
N SER A 20 -7.45 7.20 -2.71
CA SER A 20 -8.12 8.43 -2.26
C SER A 20 -9.64 8.30 -2.11
N GLY A 21 -10.24 7.22 -2.62
CA GLY A 21 -11.62 6.86 -2.31
C GLY A 21 -11.83 6.37 -0.88
N TYR A 22 -10.75 5.99 -0.17
CA TYR A 22 -10.79 5.63 1.23
C TYR A 22 -10.46 6.85 2.08
N LYS A 23 -11.24 7.09 3.14
CA LYS A 23 -10.91 8.13 4.12
C LYS A 23 -9.61 7.80 4.88
N LYS A 24 -9.44 6.52 5.20
CA LYS A 24 -8.30 5.99 5.96
C LYS A 24 -7.82 4.67 5.36
N ILE A 25 -6.52 4.44 5.45
CA ILE A 25 -5.87 3.17 5.13
C ILE A 25 -4.92 2.78 6.26
N TRP A 26 -4.50 1.52 6.26
CA TRP A 26 -3.56 1.00 7.25
C TRP A 26 -2.40 0.30 6.55
N TYR A 27 -1.19 0.48 7.07
CA TYR A 27 0.00 -0.24 6.63
C TYR A 27 0.33 -1.33 7.62
N HIS A 28 0.51 -2.55 7.13
CA HIS A 28 0.95 -3.68 7.93
C HIS A 28 2.15 -4.33 7.26
N ILE A 29 3.23 -4.56 8.01
CA ILE A 29 4.47 -5.14 7.48
C ILE A 29 4.54 -6.58 7.98
N THR A 30 4.70 -7.52 7.05
CA THR A 30 4.93 -8.94 7.38
C THR A 30 6.26 -9.41 6.81
N ILE A 31 6.74 -10.57 7.28
CA ILE A 31 7.91 -11.25 6.69
C ILE A 31 7.42 -12.51 5.98
N SER A 32 7.75 -12.64 4.70
CA SER A 32 7.46 -13.81 3.88
C SER A 32 8.72 -14.25 3.15
N TYR A 33 9.11 -15.52 3.31
CA TYR A 33 10.35 -16.09 2.75
C TYR A 33 11.62 -15.26 3.04
N GLY A 34 11.68 -14.59 4.20
CA GLY A 34 12.81 -13.74 4.60
C GLY A 34 12.80 -12.34 4.00
N CYS A 35 11.78 -11.98 3.22
CA CYS A 35 11.58 -10.65 2.68
C CYS A 35 10.43 -9.95 3.42
N GLU A 36 10.60 -8.67 3.71
CA GLU A 36 9.49 -7.84 4.18
C GLU A 36 8.48 -7.61 3.06
N ILE A 37 7.20 -7.57 3.43
CA ILE A 37 6.10 -7.24 2.53
C ILE A 37 5.27 -6.17 3.24
N VAL A 38 5.00 -5.07 2.53
CA VAL A 38 4.13 -4.01 3.04
C VAL A 38 2.74 -4.17 2.44
N HIS A 39 1.75 -4.37 3.29
CA HIS A 39 0.35 -4.47 2.93
C HIS A 39 -0.35 -3.16 3.23
N VAL A 40 -1.15 -2.69 2.28
CA VAL A 40 -2.11 -1.59 2.49
C VAL A 40 -3.48 -2.19 2.66
N LEU A 41 -4.13 -1.85 3.77
CA LEU A 41 -5.44 -2.37 4.18
C LEU A 41 -6.49 -1.27 4.23
N ASN A 42 -7.75 -1.64 4.06
CA ASN A 42 -8.89 -0.79 4.41
C ASN A 42 -9.33 -1.00 5.87
N CYS A 43 -10.36 -0.28 6.31
CA CYS A 43 -10.86 -0.33 7.70
C CYS A 43 -11.42 -1.69 8.13
N ASP A 44 -11.84 -2.52 7.17
CA ASP A 44 -12.34 -3.87 7.40
C ASP A 44 -11.24 -4.93 7.35
N GLY A 45 -9.98 -4.51 7.15
CA GLY A 45 -8.79 -5.34 7.09
C GLY A 45 -8.54 -6.01 5.73
N TYR A 46 -9.25 -5.63 4.67
CA TYR A 46 -8.99 -6.18 3.34
C TYR A 46 -7.74 -5.57 2.72
N GLU A 47 -6.90 -6.41 2.11
CA GLU A 47 -5.76 -5.94 1.32
C GLU A 47 -6.23 -5.19 0.07
N ILE A 48 -5.72 -3.98 -0.13
CA ILE A 48 -6.01 -3.16 -1.31
C ILE A 48 -4.77 -2.84 -2.13
N ALA A 49 -3.58 -2.89 -1.53
CA ALA A 49 -2.31 -2.81 -2.24
C ALA A 49 -1.18 -3.53 -1.48
N LEU A 50 -0.09 -3.80 -2.17
CA LEU A 50 1.07 -4.54 -1.67
C LEU A 50 2.35 -3.97 -2.28
N LEU A 51 3.38 -3.72 -1.47
CA LEU A 51 4.74 -3.49 -1.94
C LEU A 51 5.46 -4.83 -2.02
N ASN A 52 5.83 -5.23 -3.24
CA ASN A 52 6.64 -6.41 -3.46
C ASN A 52 8.12 -6.03 -3.42
N ASN A 53 8.80 -6.39 -2.32
CA ASN A 53 10.21 -6.05 -2.13
C ASN A 53 11.16 -6.74 -3.11
N ALA A 54 10.75 -7.84 -3.77
CA ALA A 54 11.58 -8.45 -4.81
C ALA A 54 11.60 -7.62 -6.10
N THR A 55 10.54 -6.86 -6.38
CA THR A 55 10.42 -6.03 -7.58
C THR A 55 10.53 -4.52 -7.27
N CYS A 56 10.48 -4.15 -5.99
CA CYS A 56 10.34 -2.78 -5.50
C CYS A 56 9.16 -2.04 -6.16
N ARG A 57 8.04 -2.76 -6.37
CA ARG A 57 6.82 -2.23 -6.99
C ARG A 57 5.61 -2.36 -6.10
N TRP A 58 4.79 -1.32 -6.14
CA TRP A 58 3.45 -1.35 -5.61
C TRP A 58 2.49 -2.05 -6.58
N GLU A 59 1.71 -2.98 -6.06
CA GLU A 59 0.71 -3.76 -6.79
C GLU A 59 -0.66 -3.52 -6.18
N ILE A 60 -1.66 -3.19 -7.00
CA ILE A 60 -3.04 -3.05 -6.55
C ILE A 60 -3.65 -4.44 -6.32
N ARG A 61 -4.44 -4.60 -5.28
CA ARG A 61 -5.04 -5.88 -4.88
C ARG A 61 -6.56 -5.81 -4.87
N ARG A 62 -7.18 -5.45 -6.01
CA ARG A 62 -8.65 -5.23 -6.13
C ARG A 62 -9.53 -6.41 -5.68
N TYR A 63 -9.00 -7.63 -5.75
CA TYR A 63 -9.71 -8.86 -5.41
C TYR A 63 -8.87 -9.76 -4.49
N SER A 64 -8.11 -9.17 -3.57
CA SER A 64 -7.34 -9.99 -2.64
C SER A 64 -8.28 -10.84 -1.78
N PRO A 65 -8.09 -12.16 -1.70
CA PRO A 65 -8.78 -12.97 -0.69
C PRO A 65 -8.19 -12.71 0.71
N GLN A 66 -7.06 -12.02 0.80
CA GLN A 66 -6.33 -11.77 2.04
C GLN A 66 -7.05 -10.71 2.88
N ARG A 67 -7.41 -11.09 4.11
CA ARG A 67 -8.05 -10.21 5.08
C ARG A 67 -7.41 -10.39 6.45
N TRP A 68 -7.05 -9.29 7.08
CA TRP A 68 -6.58 -9.25 8.46
C TRP A 68 -7.67 -8.63 9.32
N PHE A 69 -8.54 -9.49 9.85
CA PHE A 69 -9.58 -9.08 10.77
C PHE A 69 -9.49 -9.88 12.07
N PRO A 70 -9.40 -9.21 13.24
CA PRO A 70 -9.33 -7.75 13.41
C PRO A 70 -8.07 -7.14 12.78
N LEU A 71 -8.07 -5.82 12.56
CA LEU A 71 -6.88 -5.12 12.07
C LEU A 71 -5.68 -5.46 12.98
N PRO A 72 -4.49 -5.73 12.41
CA PRO A 72 -3.31 -6.02 13.20
C PRO A 72 -3.00 -4.87 14.17
N ALA A 73 -2.60 -5.20 15.40
CA ALA A 73 -2.34 -4.20 16.43
C ALA A 73 -1.14 -3.28 16.12
N ASP A 74 -0.25 -3.74 15.24
CA ASP A 74 0.92 -3.03 14.74
C ASP A 74 0.65 -2.29 13.42
N ALA A 75 -0.57 -2.36 12.89
CA ALA A 75 -0.93 -1.66 11.67
C ALA A 75 -0.94 -0.14 11.89
N ARG A 76 -0.26 0.60 11.02
CA ARG A 76 -0.14 2.06 11.10
C ARG A 76 -1.21 2.73 10.27
N GLU A 77 -2.02 3.59 10.87
CA GLU A 77 -3.07 4.34 10.18
C GLU A 77 -2.50 5.50 9.37
N PHE A 78 -3.13 5.78 8.23
CA PHE A 78 -2.98 7.01 7.47
C PHE A 78 -4.35 7.54 7.05
N GLU A 79 -4.56 8.83 7.28
CA GLU A 79 -5.78 9.55 6.92
C GLU A 79 -5.48 10.47 5.75
N PHE A 80 -6.32 10.38 4.71
CA PHE A 80 -6.22 11.26 3.55
C PHE A 80 -6.81 12.64 3.87
N GLU A 81 -6.12 13.70 3.45
CA GLU A 81 -6.61 15.08 3.52
C GLU A 81 -7.58 15.40 2.38
N GLY A 82 -7.58 14.58 1.32
CA GLY A 82 -8.43 14.77 0.14
C GLY A 82 -7.83 15.76 -0.87
N ASP A 83 -6.67 16.33 -0.57
CA ASP A 83 -5.87 17.08 -1.53
C ASP A 83 -4.80 16.18 -2.12
N ARG A 84 -4.82 16.01 -3.45
CA ARG A 84 -3.89 15.13 -4.15
C ARG A 84 -2.43 15.47 -3.90
N GLN A 85 -2.08 16.76 -3.87
CA GLN A 85 -0.68 17.17 -3.75
C GLN A 85 -0.16 16.86 -2.35
N ILE A 86 -0.95 17.19 -1.33
CA ILE A 86 -0.60 16.93 0.08
C ILE A 86 -0.57 15.43 0.35
N ASP A 87 -1.60 14.70 -0.09
CA ASP A 87 -1.68 13.26 0.11
C ASP A 87 -0.52 12.53 -0.59
N CYS A 88 -0.21 12.87 -1.85
CA CYS A 88 0.92 12.26 -2.56
C CYS A 88 2.24 12.54 -1.86
N PHE A 89 2.49 13.78 -1.41
CA PHE A 89 3.70 14.13 -0.65
C PHE A 89 3.81 13.29 0.64
N ASN A 90 2.73 13.15 1.38
CA ASN A 90 2.71 12.36 2.61
C ASN A 90 2.88 10.85 2.34
N LEU A 91 2.27 10.33 1.27
CA LEU A 91 2.43 8.93 0.85
C LEU A 91 3.88 8.64 0.43
N ASP A 92 4.54 9.55 -0.28
CA ASP A 92 5.95 9.41 -0.64
C ASP A 92 6.84 9.44 0.60
N ALA A 93 6.57 10.35 1.55
CA ALA A 93 7.28 10.38 2.83
C ALA A 93 7.13 9.05 3.60
N ILE A 94 5.95 8.43 3.57
CA ILE A 94 5.74 7.09 4.15
C ILE A 94 6.53 6.04 3.41
N ASP A 95 6.51 6.06 2.07
CA ASP A 95 7.16 5.06 1.22
C ASP A 95 8.68 4.99 1.47
N THR A 96 9.32 6.12 1.78
CA THR A 96 10.76 6.14 2.12
C THR A 96 11.11 5.33 3.38
N ASN A 97 10.14 5.10 4.27
CA ASN A 97 10.33 4.31 5.49
C ASN A 97 10.24 2.80 5.24
N PHE A 98 9.75 2.38 4.07
CA PHE A 98 9.66 0.97 3.73
C PHE A 98 10.92 0.49 3.01
N PRO A 99 11.47 -0.66 3.42
CA PRO A 99 12.48 -1.36 2.63
C PRO A 99 11.87 -1.70 1.27
N GLY A 100 12.52 -1.28 0.17
CA GLY A 100 12.00 -1.43 -1.19
C GLY A 100 11.05 -0.32 -1.67
N GLY A 101 10.70 0.64 -0.81
CA GLY A 101 9.89 1.81 -1.17
C GLY A 101 10.63 2.80 -2.07
N TYR A 102 9.88 3.67 -2.74
CA TYR A 102 10.46 4.68 -3.62
C TYR A 102 11.29 5.71 -2.83
N ARG A 103 12.45 6.07 -3.38
CA ARG A 103 13.31 7.15 -2.89
C ARG A 103 13.62 8.04 -4.09
N GLU A 104 13.24 9.31 -4.03
CA GLU A 104 13.81 10.29 -4.95
C GLU A 104 15.32 10.34 -4.67
N ASN A 105 16.13 10.08 -5.70
CA ASN A 105 17.58 10.28 -5.63
C ASN A 105 17.92 11.75 -5.76
#